data_AF-X1BWM5-F1
#
_entry.id   AF-X1BWM5-F1
#
_cell.length_a   1.000
_cell.length_b   1.000
_cell.length_c   1.000
_cell.angle_alpha   90.00
_cell.angle_beta   90.00
_cell.angle_gamma   90.00
#
_symmetry.space_group_name_H-M   'P 1'
#
loop_
_entity.id
_entity.type
_entity.pdbx_description
1 polymer ?
#
loop_
_entity_poly.entity_id
_entity_poly.type
_entity_poly.pdbx_seq_one_letter_code
_entity_poly.pdbx_strand_id
1 'polypeptide(L)'
;MLKISLILKIFDAFSIQRWNDKMRPVELTEMDKHAHKMVIAYCLARYEEDKGEIIHWSNLIKGGIFELLRRIVISDIKSPVYDTIRTEHEEVFLELNKWVYKELKPIIESSDIKKELKAYLKNGEILDSLS
;
A
#
# COMPACT_ATOMS: atom_id res chain seq x y z
N MET A 1 -19.77 7.55 4.57
CA MET A 1 -19.47 8.47 3.45
C MET A 1 -17.94 8.53 3.31
N LEU A 2 -17.35 8.92 2.18
CA LEU A 2 -15.89 9.11 2.16
C LEU A 2 -15.55 10.40 2.92
N LYS A 3 -14.68 10.31 3.94
CA LYS A 3 -14.21 11.50 4.66
C LYS A 3 -13.22 12.27 3.81
N ILE A 4 -13.35 13.60 3.83
CA ILE A 4 -12.37 14.51 3.22
C ILE A 4 -10.96 14.23 3.75
N SER A 5 -10.82 13.89 5.03
CA SER A 5 -9.51 13.55 5.62
C SER A 5 -8.86 12.33 4.97
N LEU A 6 -9.63 11.32 4.55
CA LEU A 6 -9.10 10.17 3.83
C LEU A 6 -8.65 10.55 2.41
N ILE A 7 -9.44 11.39 1.74
CA ILE A 7 -9.09 11.90 0.41
C ILE A 7 -7.79 12.70 0.49
N LEU A 8 -7.71 13.68 1.39
CA LEU A 8 -6.48 14.47 1.62
C LEU A 8 -5.29 13.57 1.94
N LYS A 9 -5.50 12.51 2.73
CA LYS A 9 -4.43 11.55 3.02
C LYS A 9 -3.92 10.85 1.77
N ILE A 10 -4.78 10.49 0.82
CA ILE A 10 -4.35 9.92 -0.47
C ILE A 10 -3.57 10.97 -1.29
N PHE A 11 -4.00 12.24 -1.26
CA PHE A 11 -3.31 13.31 -1.97
C PHE A 11 -1.90 13.59 -1.46
N ASP A 12 -1.57 13.27 -0.19
CA ASP A 12 -0.20 13.35 0.33
C ASP A 12 0.80 12.58 -0.55
N ALA A 13 0.38 11.50 -1.22
CA ALA A 13 1.24 10.72 -2.12
C ALA A 13 1.85 11.53 -3.28
N PHE A 14 1.17 12.58 -3.74
CA PHE A 14 1.69 13.49 -4.77
C PHE A 14 2.78 14.42 -4.24
N SER A 15 2.88 14.60 -2.92
CA SER A 15 3.93 15.41 -2.30
C SER A 15 5.19 14.61 -1.96
N ILE A 16 5.07 13.28 -1.86
CA ILE A 16 6.19 12.38 -1.55
C ILE A 16 7.01 12.16 -2.82
N GLN A 17 8.17 12.81 -2.88
CA GLN A 17 9.09 12.67 -4.00
C GLN A 17 9.86 11.35 -3.94
N ARG A 18 10.15 10.77 -5.12
CA ARG A 18 10.96 9.56 -5.28
C ARG A 18 12.24 9.85 -6.05
N TRP A 19 13.22 8.96 -5.86
CA TRP A 19 14.60 9.11 -6.34
C TRP A 19 15.34 10.32 -5.75
N ASN A 20 15.03 10.67 -4.50
CA ASN A 20 15.65 11.80 -3.80
C ASN A 20 17.16 11.65 -3.61
N ASP A 21 17.69 10.42 -3.70
CA ASP A 21 19.10 10.08 -3.54
C ASP A 21 19.84 9.83 -4.86
N LYS A 22 19.20 10.11 -6.00
CA LYS A 22 19.76 9.95 -7.36
C LYS A 22 19.55 11.22 -8.18
N MET A 23 20.27 11.35 -9.29
CA MET A 23 19.96 12.40 -10.27
C MET A 23 18.54 12.15 -10.82
N ARG A 24 17.69 13.18 -10.71
CA ARG A 24 16.27 13.11 -11.04
C ARG A 24 15.95 14.03 -12.22
N PRO A 25 15.96 13.53 -13.47
CA PRO A 25 15.68 14.33 -14.66
C PRO A 25 14.18 14.61 -14.86
N VAL A 26 13.31 13.87 -14.17
CA VAL A 26 11.84 14.02 -14.20
C VAL A 26 11.29 13.97 -12.79
N GLU A 27 10.28 14.77 -12.49
CA GLU A 27 9.61 14.70 -11.19
C GLU A 27 8.82 13.40 -11.08
N LEU A 28 9.11 12.61 -10.05
CA LEU A 28 8.43 11.36 -9.75
C LEU A 28 7.94 11.40 -8.32
N THR A 29 6.66 11.07 -8.14
CA THR A 29 6.00 11.01 -6.84
C THR A 29 5.71 9.56 -6.44
N GLU A 30 5.33 9.35 -5.18
CA GLU A 30 4.85 8.03 -4.75
C GLU A 30 3.56 7.64 -5.46
N MET A 31 2.70 8.61 -5.79
CA MET A 31 1.49 8.33 -6.55
C MET A 31 1.83 7.81 -7.96
N ASP A 32 2.77 8.43 -8.67
CA ASP A 32 3.15 7.98 -10.03
C ASP A 32 3.66 6.53 -10.01
N LYS A 33 4.54 6.22 -9.06
CA LYS A 33 5.06 4.87 -8.85
C LYS A 33 3.93 3.89 -8.53
N HIS A 34 3.02 4.26 -7.63
CA HIS A 34 1.93 3.39 -7.21
C HIS A 34 0.92 3.15 -8.34
N ALA A 35 0.56 4.20 -9.10
CA ALA A 35 -0.30 4.08 -10.27
C ALA A 35 0.30 3.13 -11.32
N HIS A 36 1.60 3.27 -11.62
CA HIS A 36 2.29 2.36 -12.52
C HIS A 36 2.26 0.90 -12.03
N LYS A 37 2.48 0.69 -10.73
CA LYS A 37 2.38 -0.64 -10.09
C LYS A 37 0.98 -1.24 -10.23
N MET A 38 -0.07 -0.44 -10.06
CA MET A 38 -1.45 -0.90 -10.21
C MET A 38 -1.81 -1.27 -11.66
N VAL A 39 -1.27 -0.53 -12.64
CA VAL A 39 -1.42 -0.90 -14.07
C VAL A 39 -0.74 -2.24 -14.36
N ILE A 40 0.47 -2.46 -13.85
CA ILE A 40 1.16 -3.76 -13.98
C ILE A 40 0.34 -4.87 -13.32
N ALA A 41 -0.13 -4.66 -12.09
CA ALA A 41 -0.94 -5.63 -11.38
C ALA A 41 -2.23 -5.99 -12.13
N TYR A 42 -2.89 -4.99 -12.74
CA TYR A 42 -4.04 -5.21 -13.62
C TYR A 42 -3.68 -6.09 -14.82
N CYS A 43 -2.61 -5.77 -15.55
CA CYS A 43 -2.19 -6.56 -16.71
C CYS A 43 -1.88 -8.01 -16.33
N LEU A 44 -1.14 -8.22 -15.23
CA LEU A 44 -0.83 -9.57 -14.73
C LEU A 44 -2.09 -10.33 -14.34
N ALA A 45 -3.00 -9.70 -13.59
CA ALA A 45 -4.27 -10.31 -13.22
C ALA A 45 -5.12 -10.70 -14.43
N ARG A 46 -5.17 -9.86 -15.48
CA ARG A 46 -5.84 -10.21 -16.74
C ARG A 46 -5.22 -11.42 -17.43
N TYR A 47 -3.89 -11.51 -17.46
CA TYR A 47 -3.22 -12.67 -18.04
C TYR A 47 -3.51 -13.96 -17.28
N GLU A 48 -3.64 -13.91 -15.95
CA GLU A 48 -4.03 -15.08 -15.16
C GLU A 48 -5.51 -15.45 -15.37
N GLU A 49 -6.43 -14.47 -15.47
CA GLU A 49 -7.83 -14.74 -15.88
C GLU A 49 -7.91 -15.44 -17.24
N ASP A 50 -7.11 -14.98 -18.22
CA ASP A 50 -7.09 -15.56 -19.57
C ASP A 50 -6.57 -17.02 -19.57
N LYS A 51 -5.79 -17.42 -18.55
CA LYS A 51 -5.36 -18.82 -18.34
C LYS A 51 -6.39 -19.66 -17.59
N GLY A 52 -7.48 -19.06 -17.10
CA GLY A 52 -8.54 -19.72 -16.36
C GLY A 52 -8.44 -19.61 -14.84
N GLU A 53 -7.50 -18.84 -14.30
CA GLU A 53 -7.38 -18.59 -12.86
C GLU A 53 -8.47 -17.64 -12.36
N ILE A 54 -8.89 -17.80 -11.10
CA ILE A 54 -9.89 -16.93 -10.47
C ILE A 54 -9.20 -15.73 -9.82
N ILE A 55 -9.48 -14.53 -10.30
CA ILE A 55 -8.95 -13.29 -9.73
C ILE A 55 -9.98 -12.58 -8.85
N HIS A 56 -9.61 -12.33 -7.60
CA HIS A 56 -10.38 -11.49 -6.69
C HIS A 56 -10.03 -10.01 -6.86
N TRP A 57 -10.58 -9.36 -7.89
CA TRP A 57 -10.33 -7.95 -8.20
C TRP A 57 -10.53 -6.98 -7.02
N SER A 58 -11.58 -7.22 -6.22
CA SER A 58 -11.85 -6.40 -5.03
C SER A 58 -10.68 -6.44 -4.03
N ASN A 59 -10.08 -7.63 -3.85
CA ASN A 59 -8.96 -7.82 -2.95
C ASN A 59 -7.67 -7.22 -3.52
N LEU A 60 -7.44 -7.34 -4.84
CA LEU A 60 -6.33 -6.69 -5.52
C LEU A 60 -6.40 -5.16 -5.37
N ILE A 61 -7.55 -4.56 -5.61
CA ILE A 61 -7.77 -3.11 -5.50
C ILE A 61 -7.61 -2.66 -4.05
N LYS A 62 -8.24 -3.36 -3.08
CA LYS A 62 -8.11 -3.05 -1.65
C LYS A 62 -6.66 -3.17 -1.19
N GLY A 63 -5.96 -4.23 -1.58
CA GLY A 63 -4.54 -4.44 -1.29
C GLY A 63 -3.67 -3.30 -1.83
N GLY A 64 -3.93 -2.84 -3.05
CA GLY A 64 -3.27 -1.66 -3.63
C GLY A 64 -3.48 -0.40 -2.80
N ILE A 65 -4.74 -0.09 -2.47
CA ILE A 65 -5.08 1.10 -1.66
C ILE A 65 -4.43 1.03 -0.28
N PHE A 66 -4.47 -0.13 0.39
CA PHE A 66 -3.85 -0.30 1.71
C PHE A 66 -2.32 -0.19 1.66
N GLU A 67 -1.69 -0.71 0.59
CA GLU A 67 -0.26 -0.54 0.38
C GLU A 67 0.11 0.93 0.20
N LEU A 68 -0.66 1.67 -0.61
CA LEU A 68 -0.45 3.10 -0.82
C LEU A 68 -0.60 3.87 0.49
N LEU A 69 -1.68 3.66 1.24
CA LEU A 69 -1.89 4.34 2.52
C LEU A 69 -0.77 4.04 3.52
N ARG A 70 -0.29 2.78 3.57
CA ARG A 70 0.89 2.41 4.37
C ARG A 70 2.13 3.19 3.92
N ARG A 71 2.39 3.27 2.61
CA ARG A 71 3.54 4.01 2.06
C ARG A 71 3.45 5.50 2.36
N ILE A 72 2.27 6.10 2.29
CA ILE A 72 2.06 7.51 2.63
C ILE A 72 2.37 7.77 4.10
N VAL A 73 1.89 6.91 4.99
CA VAL A 73 2.12 7.06 6.44
C VAL A 73 3.60 6.85 6.77
N ILE A 74 4.24 5.83 6.21
CA ILE A 74 5.66 5.55 6.40
C ILE A 74 6.56 6.62 5.74
N SER A 75 6.06 7.32 4.72
CA SER A 75 6.75 8.41 4.02
C SER A 75 8.03 7.94 3.31
N ASP A 76 9.15 8.66 3.47
CA ASP A 76 10.39 8.46 2.71
C ASP A 76 11.32 7.38 3.28
N ILE A 77 10.77 6.30 3.88
CA ILE A 77 11.58 5.10 4.11
C ILE A 77 11.92 4.48 2.76
N LYS A 78 13.22 4.40 2.46
CA LYS A 78 13.73 3.77 1.24
C LYS A 78 13.36 2.29 1.22
N SER A 79 13.09 1.75 0.03
CA SER A 79 12.73 0.33 -0.12
C SER A 79 13.72 -0.64 0.55
N PRO A 80 15.07 -0.49 0.39
CA PRO A 80 16.01 -1.41 1.04
C PRO A 80 15.91 -1.39 2.56
N VAL A 81 15.72 -0.21 3.17
CA VAL A 81 15.55 -0.08 4.62
C VAL A 81 14.25 -0.73 5.07
N TYR A 82 13.17 -0.51 4.31
CA TYR A 82 11.88 -1.16 4.58
C TYR A 82 11.98 -2.69 4.50
N ASP A 83 12.70 -3.20 3.49
CA ASP A 83 12.92 -4.63 3.33
C ASP A 83 13.75 -5.21 4.48
N THR A 84 14.85 -4.56 4.87
CA THR A 84 15.63 -4.95 6.06
C THR A 84 14.77 -4.97 7.33
N ILE A 85 13.95 -3.94 7.57
CA ILE A 85 13.03 -3.93 8.72
C ILE A 85 12.08 -5.13 8.68
N ARG A 86 11.53 -5.45 7.50
CA ARG A 86 10.58 -6.55 7.32
C ARG A 86 11.23 -7.93 7.49
N THR A 87 12.45 -8.12 7.01
CA THR A 87 13.09 -9.45 6.97
C THR A 87 13.98 -9.74 8.17
N GLU A 88 14.61 -8.72 8.75
CA GLU A 88 15.62 -8.87 9.81
C GLU A 88 15.14 -8.34 11.17
N HIS A 89 14.08 -7.52 11.21
CA HIS A 89 13.59 -6.88 12.43
C HIS A 89 12.07 -7.00 12.60
N GLU A 90 11.57 -8.24 12.71
CA GLU A 90 10.13 -8.54 12.79
C GLU A 90 9.39 -7.74 13.87
N GLU A 91 9.98 -7.58 15.06
CA GLU A 91 9.38 -6.78 16.14
C GLU A 91 9.20 -5.30 15.73
N VAL A 92 10.20 -4.73 15.04
CA VAL A 92 10.14 -3.35 14.54
C VAL A 92 9.10 -3.23 13.43
N PHE A 93 9.01 -4.23 12.55
CA PHE A 93 7.99 -4.29 11.51
C PHE A 93 6.57 -4.34 12.09
N LEU A 94 6.35 -5.12 13.15
CA LEU A 94 5.09 -5.19 13.87
C LEU A 94 4.72 -3.85 14.51
N GLU A 95 5.65 -3.18 15.16
CA GLU A 95 5.43 -1.84 15.72
C GLU A 95 5.14 -0.80 14.64
N LEU A 96 5.86 -0.84 13.52
CA LEU A 96 5.62 0.03 12.37
C LEU A 96 4.20 -0.15 11.83
N ASN A 97 3.74 -1.40 11.66
CA ASN A 97 2.38 -1.70 11.20
C ASN A 97 1.31 -1.29 12.23
N LYS A 98 1.57 -1.44 13.54
CA LYS A 98 0.68 -0.92 14.59
C LYS A 98 0.57 0.60 14.52
N TRP A 99 1.69 1.29 14.30
CA TRP A 99 1.72 2.74 14.13
C TRP A 99 0.93 3.18 12.88
N VAL A 100 1.16 2.54 11.73
CA VAL A 100 0.39 2.81 10.50
C VAL A 100 -1.11 2.65 10.74
N TYR A 101 -1.53 1.57 11.41
CA TYR A 101 -2.94 1.35 11.71
C TYR A 101 -3.51 2.45 12.63
N LYS A 102 -2.73 2.89 13.63
CA LYS A 102 -3.14 3.97 14.56
C LYS A 102 -3.40 5.28 13.82
N GLU A 103 -2.56 5.64 12.85
CA GLU A 103 -2.70 6.87 12.04
C GLU A 103 -3.90 6.81 11.08
N LEU A 104 -4.17 5.64 10.48
CA LEU A 104 -5.24 5.49 9.47
C LEU A 104 -6.63 5.25 10.10
N LYS A 105 -6.69 4.63 11.29
CA LYS A 105 -7.95 4.33 11.98
C LYS A 105 -8.91 5.54 12.15
N PRO A 106 -8.46 6.75 12.54
CA PRO A 106 -9.39 7.88 12.73
C PRO A 106 -9.96 8.46 11.43
N ILE A 107 -9.24 8.32 10.31
CA ILE A 107 -9.65 8.89 9.02
C ILE A 107 -10.55 7.94 8.20
N ILE A 108 -10.53 6.64 8.48
CA ILE A 108 -11.46 5.66 7.90
C ILE A 108 -12.75 5.64 8.74
N GLU A 109 -13.93 5.64 8.11
CA GLU A 109 -15.21 5.52 8.83
C GLU A 109 -15.59 4.05 9.05
N SER A 110 -15.70 3.31 7.94
CA SER A 110 -16.20 1.93 7.91
C SER A 110 -15.45 1.03 8.88
N SER A 111 -16.19 0.32 9.74
CA SER A 111 -15.62 -0.69 10.63
C SER A 111 -15.00 -1.86 9.85
N ASP A 112 -15.57 -2.19 8.70
CA ASP A 112 -15.16 -3.35 7.93
C ASP A 112 -13.85 -3.07 7.22
N ILE A 113 -13.71 -1.89 6.60
CA ILE A 113 -12.43 -1.45 6.01
C ILE A 113 -11.34 -1.37 7.10
N LYS A 114 -11.66 -0.93 8.32
CA LYS A 114 -10.69 -0.95 9.44
C LYS A 114 -10.23 -2.36 9.78
N LYS A 115 -11.15 -3.34 9.82
CA LYS A 115 -10.82 -4.74 10.08
C LYS A 115 -9.95 -5.31 8.97
N GLU A 116 -10.30 -5.07 7.71
CA GLU A 116 -9.53 -5.49 6.54
C GLU A 116 -8.13 -4.87 6.51
N LEU A 117 -8.02 -3.55 6.75
CA LEU A 117 -6.72 -2.88 6.85
C LEU A 117 -5.87 -3.47 7.97
N LYS A 118 -6.46 -3.72 9.14
CA LYS A 118 -5.76 -4.34 10.26
C LYS A 118 -5.27 -5.74 9.92
N ALA A 119 -6.07 -6.52 9.20
CA ALA A 119 -5.69 -7.86 8.73
C ALA A 119 -4.55 -7.78 7.70
N TYR A 120 -4.65 -6.88 6.72
CA TYR A 120 -3.61 -6.61 5.73
C TYR A 120 -2.26 -6.26 6.37
N LEU A 121 -2.27 -5.38 7.38
CA LEU A 121 -1.06 -4.95 8.08
C LEU A 121 -0.46 -6.04 9.00
N LYS A 122 -1.24 -7.05 9.39
CA LYS A 122 -0.77 -8.17 10.22
C LYS A 122 -0.21 -9.32 9.40
N ASN A 123 -0.89 -9.68 8.31
CA ASN A 123 -0.61 -10.93 7.59
C ASN A 123 0.48 -10.78 6.53
N GLY A 124 1.11 -9.61 6.42
CA GLY A 124 2.31 -9.40 5.62
C GLY A 124 2.06 -9.29 4.12
N GLU A 125 1.15 -10.07 3.53
CA GLU A 125 0.90 -10.06 2.10
C GLU A 125 -0.44 -10.73 1.75
N ILE A 126 -1.26 -9.97 1.01
CA ILE A 126 -2.44 -10.43 0.23
C ILE A 126 -3.67 -10.79 1.09
N LEU A 127 -4.84 -10.26 0.69
CA LEU A 127 -6.14 -10.56 1.31
C LEU A 127 -6.64 -11.98 0.99
N ASP A 128 -5.92 -12.69 0.11
CA ASP A 128 -6.13 -14.06 -0.30
C ASP A 128 -4.81 -14.81 -0.13
N SER A 129 -4.85 -16.01 0.44
CA SER A 129 -3.75 -16.96 0.27
C SER A 129 -3.60 -17.24 -1.22
N LEU A 130 -2.39 -17.07 -1.77
CA LEU A 130 -2.07 -17.64 -3.07
C LEU A 130 -2.36 -19.15 -2.95
N SER A 131 -3.43 -19.59 -3.62
CA SER A 131 -3.86 -20.99 -3.69
C SER A 131 -2.78 -21.85 -4.31
#